data_AF-A0A6N3JZV2-F1
#
_entry.id   AF-A0A6N3JZV2-F1
#
_cell.length_a   1.000
_cell.length_b   1.000
_cell.length_c   1.000
_cell.angle_alpha   90.00
_cell.angle_beta   90.00
_cell.angle_gamma   90.00
#
_symmetry.space_group_name_H-M   'P 1'
#
loop_
_entity.id
_entity.type
_entity.pdbx_description
1 polymer ?
#
loop_
_entity_poly.entity_id
_entity_poly.type
_entity_poly.pdbx_seq_one_letter_code
_entity_poly.pdbx_strand_id
1 'polypeptide(L)'
;MKRLLAAGLLGAVLFLSACSDDKPEASRPSPDQYSRSGCILLAQRLKENDHGWILNGSVATRAARSTDPAINAAGKELVLAVQEAGDLDVGSKGKADMTQAEARVTEAQQKLKTACRDLLGEEPWS
;
A
#
# COMPACT_ATOMS: atom_id res chain seq x y z
N MET A 1 -48.00 -43.74 -18.35
CA MET A 1 -48.95 -42.61 -18.51
C MET A 1 -48.31 -41.56 -19.43
N LYS A 2 -49.02 -41.24 -20.53
CA LYS A 2 -48.96 -40.08 -21.45
C LYS A 2 -47.59 -39.48 -21.82
N ARG A 3 -47.18 -39.73 -23.08
CA ARG A 3 -46.32 -38.87 -23.90
C ARG A 3 -47.04 -37.55 -24.20
N LEU A 4 -46.34 -36.42 -24.13
CA LEU A 4 -46.74 -35.15 -24.74
C LEU A 4 -45.49 -34.47 -25.32
N LEU A 5 -45.47 -34.37 -26.65
CA LEU A 5 -44.61 -33.51 -27.47
C LEU A 5 -45.43 -32.26 -27.83
N ALA A 6 -44.85 -31.07 -27.68
CA ALA A 6 -45.07 -29.86 -28.49
C ALA A 6 -44.20 -28.74 -27.86
N ALA A 7 -43.11 -28.30 -28.50
CA ALA A 7 -43.07 -27.35 -29.61
C ALA A 7 -43.48 -25.92 -29.21
N GLY A 8 -42.55 -24.97 -29.39
CA GLY A 8 -42.86 -23.55 -29.58
C GLY A 8 -42.19 -22.60 -28.60
N LEU A 9 -41.08 -21.99 -29.04
CA LEU A 9 -40.96 -20.55 -29.35
C LEU A 9 -39.53 -20.05 -29.09
N LEU A 10 -38.91 -19.66 -30.19
CA LEU A 10 -37.78 -18.76 -30.28
C LEU A 10 -38.03 -17.51 -29.40
N GLY A 11 -37.28 -17.39 -28.31
CA GLY A 11 -37.19 -16.18 -27.51
C GLY A 11 -35.83 -15.56 -27.73
N ALA A 12 -35.82 -14.38 -28.34
CA ALA A 12 -34.65 -13.65 -28.81
C ALA A 12 -33.52 -13.57 -27.76
N VAL A 13 -32.31 -13.94 -28.18
CA VAL A 13 -31.08 -13.56 -27.50
C VAL A 13 -30.96 -12.06 -27.63
N LEU A 14 -31.45 -11.33 -26.64
CA LEU A 14 -31.05 -9.95 -26.42
C LEU A 14 -29.60 -10.00 -25.95
N PHE A 15 -28.67 -10.03 -26.91
CA PHE A 15 -27.35 -9.46 -26.73
C PHE A 15 -27.57 -7.98 -26.40
N LEU A 16 -27.76 -7.68 -25.11
CA LEU A 16 -27.42 -6.38 -24.58
C LEU A 16 -25.92 -6.24 -24.82
N SER A 17 -25.56 -5.64 -25.95
CA SER A 17 -24.31 -4.93 -26.09
C SER A 17 -24.33 -3.84 -25.03
N ALA A 18 -23.92 -4.20 -23.82
CA ALA A 18 -23.39 -3.22 -22.89
C ALA A 18 -22.23 -2.59 -23.65
N CYS A 19 -22.48 -1.42 -24.23
CA CYS A 19 -21.42 -0.46 -24.51
C CYS A 19 -20.86 -0.13 -23.13
N SER A 20 -19.95 -0.98 -22.64
CA SER A 20 -18.95 -0.53 -21.71
C SER A 20 -18.25 0.59 -22.46
N ASP A 21 -18.61 1.82 -22.11
CA ASP A 21 -17.79 2.98 -22.33
C ASP A 21 -16.55 2.74 -21.46
N ASP A 22 -15.71 1.79 -21.89
CA ASP A 22 -14.37 1.53 -21.38
C ASP A 22 -13.54 2.73 -21.82
N LYS A 23 -13.88 3.90 -21.26
CA LYS A 23 -12.98 5.03 -21.23
C LYS A 23 -11.71 4.48 -20.60
N PRO A 24 -10.57 4.49 -21.31
CA PRO A 24 -9.33 4.00 -20.75
C PRO A 24 -9.14 4.71 -19.41
N GLU A 25 -8.97 3.94 -18.34
CA GLU A 25 -8.51 4.51 -17.08
C GLU A 25 -7.32 5.40 -17.42
N ALA A 26 -7.39 6.66 -17.01
CA ALA A 26 -6.31 7.59 -17.27
C ALA A 26 -5.03 6.93 -16.75
N SER A 27 -4.05 6.73 -17.63
CA SER A 27 -2.80 6.07 -17.27
C SER A 27 -2.25 6.74 -16.02
N ARG A 28 -2.03 5.95 -14.96
CA ARG A 28 -1.41 6.46 -13.74
C ARG A 28 -0.08 7.13 -14.13
N PRO A 29 0.23 8.32 -13.57
CA PRO A 29 1.54 8.92 -13.73
C PRO A 29 2.63 7.93 -13.33
N SER A 30 3.79 8.01 -14.00
CA SER A 30 4.92 7.19 -13.60
C SER A 30 5.31 7.49 -12.15
N PRO A 31 5.69 6.46 -11.36
CA PRO A 31 6.11 6.67 -9.97
C PRO A 31 7.32 7.61 -9.89
N ASP A 32 7.20 8.65 -9.05
CA ASP A 32 8.27 9.61 -8.83
C ASP A 32 9.45 9.02 -8.02
N GLN A 33 10.56 9.76 -7.95
CA GLN A 33 11.78 9.31 -7.28
C GLN A 33 11.60 9.06 -5.76
N TYR A 34 10.72 9.79 -5.09
CA TYR A 34 10.45 9.63 -3.66
C TYR A 34 9.59 8.40 -3.42
N SER A 35 8.62 8.14 -4.30
CA SER A 35 7.88 6.87 -4.31
C SER A 35 8.82 5.67 -4.43
N ARG A 36 9.66 5.65 -5.48
CA ARG A 36 10.60 4.55 -5.72
C ARG A 36 11.59 4.37 -4.57
N SER A 37 12.27 5.44 -4.17
CA SER A 37 13.28 5.35 -3.10
C SER A 37 12.68 5.00 -1.74
N GLY A 38 11.49 5.51 -1.41
CA GLY A 38 10.77 5.12 -0.19
C GLY A 38 10.46 3.63 -0.17
N CYS A 39 9.94 3.08 -1.26
CA CYS A 39 9.62 1.66 -1.38
C CYS A 39 10.88 0.77 -1.33
N ILE A 40 11.96 1.14 -2.03
CA ILE A 40 13.23 0.40 -1.99
C ILE A 40 13.78 0.32 -0.56
N LEU A 41 13.80 1.44 0.16
CA LEU A 41 14.31 1.45 1.53
C LEU A 41 13.39 0.70 2.48
N LEU A 42 12.06 0.78 2.30
CA LEU A 42 11.12 -0.04 3.06
C LEU A 42 11.41 -1.53 2.89
N ALA A 43 11.60 -1.99 1.66
CA ALA A 43 11.93 -3.39 1.37
C ALA A 43 13.23 -3.83 2.10
N GLN A 44 14.24 -2.94 2.16
CA GLN A 44 15.45 -3.19 2.94
C GLN A 44 15.15 -3.32 4.44
N ARG A 45 14.36 -2.41 5.03
CA ARG A 45 13.98 -2.48 6.46
C ARG A 45 13.21 -3.75 6.77
N LEU A 46 12.26 -4.12 5.93
CA LEU A 46 11.46 -5.35 6.10
C LEU A 46 12.34 -6.61 6.02
N LYS A 47 13.31 -6.65 5.08
CA LYS A 47 14.26 -7.74 4.96
C LYS A 47 15.16 -7.87 6.20
N GLU A 48 15.53 -6.74 6.80
CA GLU A 48 16.34 -6.69 8.03
C GLU A 48 15.50 -6.92 9.30
N ASN A 49 14.18 -7.07 9.19
CA ASN A 49 13.24 -7.08 10.31
C ASN A 49 13.43 -5.86 11.25
N ASP A 50 13.71 -4.71 10.63
CA ASP A 50 14.03 -3.46 11.32
C ASP A 50 12.75 -2.65 11.56
N HIS A 51 12.28 -2.70 12.81
CA HIS A 51 11.15 -1.92 13.30
C HIS A 51 11.61 -0.74 14.18
N GLY A 52 12.92 -0.49 14.25
CA GLY A 52 13.51 0.57 15.04
C GLY A 52 13.26 1.94 14.41
N TRP A 53 13.03 2.95 15.25
CA TRP A 53 12.66 4.29 14.80
C TRP A 53 13.78 5.00 14.00
N ILE A 54 15.04 4.79 14.38
CA ILE A 54 16.20 5.53 13.83
C ILE A 54 16.30 5.41 12.31
N LEU A 55 16.33 4.18 11.79
CA LEU A 55 16.54 3.94 10.35
C LEU A 55 15.25 4.12 9.54
N ASN A 56 14.10 3.87 10.18
CA ASN A 56 12.78 4.06 9.57
C ASN A 56 12.43 5.53 9.31
N GLY A 57 13.04 6.49 10.03
CA GLY A 57 12.84 7.92 9.75
C GLY A 57 13.21 8.33 8.32
N SER A 58 14.24 7.69 7.74
CA SER A 58 14.68 7.94 6.37
C SER A 58 13.73 7.36 5.30
N VAL A 59 13.05 6.25 5.62
CA VAL A 59 12.00 5.63 4.79
C VAL A 59 10.77 6.52 4.80
N ALA A 60 10.32 6.87 6.00
CA ALA A 60 9.13 7.67 6.26
C ALA A 60 9.20 9.02 5.56
N THR A 61 10.31 9.75 5.74
CA THR A 61 10.50 11.08 5.16
C THR A 61 10.52 11.07 3.63
N ARG A 62 11.08 10.02 3.01
CA ARG A 62 11.05 9.89 1.55
C ARG A 62 9.64 9.59 1.07
N ALA A 63 8.97 8.58 1.63
CA ALA A 63 7.60 8.25 1.26
C ALA A 63 6.64 9.44 1.44
N ALA A 64 6.76 10.21 2.54
CA ALA A 64 5.95 11.39 2.81
C ALA A 64 6.16 12.56 1.80
N ARG A 65 7.20 12.50 0.96
CA ARG A 65 7.48 13.46 -0.12
C ARG A 65 7.01 12.98 -1.50
N SER A 66 6.51 11.76 -1.59
CA SER A 66 5.93 11.20 -2.80
C SER A 66 4.78 12.08 -3.32
N THR A 67 4.67 12.14 -4.65
CA THR A 67 3.51 12.71 -5.36
C THR A 67 2.37 11.71 -5.52
N ASP A 68 2.63 10.41 -5.31
CA ASP A 68 1.59 9.41 -5.20
C ASP A 68 0.82 9.59 -3.88
N PRO A 69 -0.51 9.79 -3.91
CA PRO A 69 -1.27 10.08 -2.70
C PRO A 69 -1.24 8.97 -1.65
N ALA A 70 -1.21 7.70 -2.07
CA ALA A 70 -1.24 6.57 -1.14
C ALA A 70 0.12 6.39 -0.46
N ILE A 71 1.22 6.50 -1.22
CA ILE A 71 2.58 6.50 -0.68
C ILE A 71 2.79 7.70 0.26
N ASN A 72 2.31 8.89 -0.15
CA ASN A 72 2.42 10.10 0.66
C ASN A 72 1.73 9.95 2.02
N ALA A 73 0.48 9.47 2.01
CA ALA A 73 -0.31 9.27 3.22
C ALA A 73 0.31 8.21 4.14
N ALA A 74 0.66 7.04 3.61
CA ALA A 74 1.31 5.99 4.38
C ALA A 74 2.69 6.42 4.92
N GLY A 75 3.44 7.20 4.13
CA GLY A 75 4.70 7.79 4.55
C GLY A 75 4.53 8.75 5.74
N LYS A 76 3.50 9.59 5.73
CA LYS A 76 3.17 10.49 6.85
C LYS A 76 2.78 9.72 8.11
N GLU A 77 2.00 8.65 7.99
CA GLU A 77 1.68 7.77 9.12
C GLU A 77 2.95 7.16 9.72
N LEU A 78 3.88 6.70 8.87
CA LEU A 78 5.16 6.18 9.33
C LEU A 78 6.03 7.26 9.99
N VAL A 79 6.00 8.51 9.52
CA VAL A 79 6.70 9.64 10.17
C VAL A 79 6.20 9.81 11.59
N LEU A 80 4.88 9.81 11.79
CA LEU A 80 4.28 9.97 13.11
C LEU A 80 4.65 8.83 14.06
N ALA A 81 4.57 7.58 13.60
CA ALA A 81 4.92 6.41 14.41
C ALA A 81 6.41 6.42 14.81
N VAL A 82 7.30 6.76 13.88
CA VAL A 82 8.74 6.89 14.14
C VAL A 82 9.04 8.04 15.10
N GLN A 83 8.36 9.18 14.94
CA GLN A 83 8.54 10.32 15.83
C GLN A 83 8.09 10.00 17.25
N GLU A 84 6.92 9.38 17.42
CA GLU A 84 6.44 8.95 18.74
C GLU A 84 7.42 7.98 19.42
N ALA A 85 7.97 7.02 18.67
CA ALA A 85 8.99 6.11 19.17
C ALA A 85 10.28 6.84 19.57
N GLY A 86 10.77 7.77 18.75
CA GLY A 86 11.95 8.58 19.06
C GLY A 86 11.76 9.47 20.28
N ASP A 87 10.60 10.11 20.41
CA ASP A 87 10.26 10.95 21.56
C ASP A 87 10.20 10.14 22.86
N LEU A 88 9.65 8.92 22.81
CA LEU A 88 9.62 8.00 23.95
C LEU A 88 11.04 7.52 24.35
N ASP A 89 11.85 7.13 23.37
CA ASP A 89 13.22 6.68 23.59
C ASP A 89 14.09 7.80 24.20
N VAL A 90 14.08 8.98 23.58
CA VAL A 90 14.82 10.15 24.05
C VAL A 90 14.31 10.63 25.41
N GLY A 91 12.99 10.76 25.58
CA GLY A 91 12.37 11.23 26.81
C GLY A 91 12.64 10.31 28.01
N SER A 92 12.75 9.00 27.77
CA SER A 92 13.09 8.01 28.80
C SER A 92 14.59 7.78 28.98
N LYS A 93 15.44 8.38 28.13
CA LYS A 93 16.88 8.10 28.04
C LYS A 93 17.17 6.62 27.74
N GLY A 94 16.39 6.03 26.85
CA GLY A 94 16.52 4.63 26.44
C GLY A 94 16.09 3.61 27.48
N LYS A 95 15.22 4.01 28.42
CA LYS A 95 14.75 3.14 29.52
C LYS A 95 13.29 2.71 29.38
N ALA A 96 12.54 3.30 28.47
CA ALA A 96 11.16 2.91 28.22
C ALA A 96 11.07 1.54 27.56
N ASP A 97 9.98 0.84 27.83
CA ASP A 97 9.56 -0.29 27.01
C ASP A 97 9.08 0.23 25.65
N MET A 98 9.78 -0.20 24.60
CA MET A 98 9.54 0.25 23.21
C MET A 98 8.53 -0.63 22.47
N THR A 99 8.06 -1.73 23.06
CA THR A 99 7.25 -2.75 22.38
C THR A 99 6.03 -2.18 21.66
N GLN A 100 5.28 -1.29 22.31
CA GLN A 100 4.09 -0.68 21.70
C GLN A 100 4.46 0.30 20.57
N ALA A 101 5.54 1.06 20.73
CA ALA A 101 5.99 2.02 19.74
C ALA A 101 6.51 1.31 18.47
N GLU A 102 7.30 0.24 18.65
CA GLU A 102 7.75 -0.62 17.56
C GLU A 102 6.58 -1.27 16.82
N ALA A 103 5.55 -1.75 17.54
CA ALA A 103 4.35 -2.31 16.92
C ALA A 103 3.63 -1.29 16.01
N ARG A 104 3.58 -0.01 16.40
CA ARG A 104 3.01 1.06 15.57
C ARG A 104 3.87 1.36 14.34
N VAL A 105 5.20 1.32 14.49
CA VAL A 105 6.13 1.42 13.35
C VAL A 105 5.90 0.26 12.38
N THR A 106 5.78 -0.98 12.87
CA THR A 106 5.48 -2.15 12.05
C THR A 106 4.15 -2.00 11.32
N GLU A 107 3.08 -1.54 11.98
CA GLU A 107 1.79 -1.31 11.34
C GLU A 107 1.91 -0.28 10.18
N ALA A 108 2.58 0.84 10.43
CA ALA A 108 2.79 1.86 9.42
C ALA A 108 3.68 1.37 8.25
N GLN A 109 4.69 0.54 8.53
CA GLN A 109 5.48 -0.15 7.50
C GLN A 109 4.60 -1.04 6.62
N GLN A 110 3.64 -1.79 7.19
CA GLN A 110 2.73 -2.64 6.41
C GLN A 110 1.77 -1.83 5.53
N LYS A 111 1.28 -0.68 6.03
CA LYS A 111 0.47 0.25 5.22
C LYS A 111 1.29 0.80 4.04
N LEU A 112 2.52 1.22 4.30
CA LEU A 112 3.41 1.69 3.23
C LEU A 112 3.77 0.57 2.25
N LYS A 113 3.98 -0.66 2.73
CA LYS A 113 4.23 -1.84 1.88
C LYS A 113 3.06 -2.09 0.93
N THR A 114 1.84 -1.99 1.43
CA THR A 114 0.62 -2.15 0.64
C THR A 114 0.57 -1.09 -0.47
N ALA A 115 0.78 0.19 -0.12
CA ALA A 115 0.81 1.25 -1.11
C ALA A 115 1.94 1.08 -2.15
N CYS A 116 3.13 0.66 -1.72
CA CYS A 116 4.25 0.35 -2.62
C CYS A 116 3.92 -0.78 -3.59
N ARG A 117 3.27 -1.86 -3.12
CA ARG A 117 2.82 -2.96 -3.96
C ARG A 117 1.79 -2.51 -4.99
N ASP A 118 0.82 -1.70 -4.56
CA ASP A 118 -0.26 -1.23 -5.43
C ASP A 118 0.25 -0.24 -6.51
N LEU A 119 1.40 0.41 -6.27
CA LEU A 119 2.04 1.33 -7.20
C LEU A 119 3.08 0.65 -8.11
N LEU A 120 3.90 -0.24 -7.56
CA LEU A 120 5.10 -0.80 -8.21
C LEU A 120 4.98 -2.27 -8.59
N GLY A 121 3.91 -2.96 -8.15
CA GLY A 121 3.77 -4.41 -8.26
C GLY A 121 4.41 -5.15 -7.08
N GLU A 122 4.51 -6.47 -7.16
CA GLU A 122 5.14 -7.28 -6.11
C GLU A 122 6.65 -6.99 -5.96
N GLU A 123 7.17 -7.17 -4.75
CA GLU A 123 8.62 -7.11 -4.48
C GLU A 123 9.39 -8.18 -5.29
N PRO A 124 10.67 -7.94 -5.64
CA PRO A 124 11.53 -6.83 -5.21
C PRO A 124 11.39 -5.58 -6.10
N TRP A 125 11.35 -4.41 -5.46
CA TRP A 125 11.41 -3.13 -6.15
C TRP A 125 12.88 -2.73 -6.36
N SER A 126 13.26 -2.52 -7.63
CA SER A 126 14.62 -2.16 -8.06
C SER A 126 14.77 -0.67 -8.34
#